data_AF-A0A4Q3RGC9-F1
#
_entry.id   AF-A0A4Q3RGC9-F1
#
_cell.length_a   1.000
_cell.length_b   1.000
_cell.length_c   1.000
_cell.angle_alpha   90.00
_cell.angle_beta   90.00
_cell.angle_gamma   90.00
#
_symmetry.space_group_name_H-M   'P 1'
#
loop_
_entity.id
_entity.type
_entity.pdbx_description
1 polymer ?
#
loop_
_entity_poly.entity_id
_entity_poly.type
_entity_poly.pdbx_seq_one_letter_code
_entity_poly.pdbx_strand_id
1 'polypeptide(L)'
;MKRHLLTGFFLLCIFTAFSQTTYSWVGGANGAWGTAANWNPARTTPATNDILVFDGVSIGGPVLTQPSSETIGQLVLEANADLTLERTSTAGTSTLTIGGASGTDLSISSDSKLTLQSAATFNTVMIMASGTTGEVSGNVVITGGGNNRISVKDAGALSFLAGSAAAGNSATSPFSTTTAGTTGSALH
;
A
#
# COMPACT_ATOMS: atom_id res chain seq x y z
N MET A 1 48.18 -31.62 39.35
CA MET A 1 47.92 -31.16 37.96
C MET A 1 46.58 -31.67 37.49
N LYS A 2 45.50 -30.87 37.58
CA LYS A 2 44.22 -31.09 36.85
C LYS A 2 43.56 -29.72 36.64
N ARG A 3 43.71 -29.14 35.44
CA ARG A 3 42.94 -27.98 34.99
C ARG A 3 41.77 -28.51 34.18
N HIS A 4 40.56 -28.36 34.69
CA HIS A 4 39.33 -28.66 33.95
C HIS A 4 39.11 -27.55 32.92
N LEU A 5 39.16 -27.92 31.65
CA LEU A 5 38.88 -27.06 30.50
C LEU A 5 37.35 -26.96 30.36
N LEU A 6 36.81 -25.76 30.56
CA LEU A 6 35.40 -25.45 30.38
C LEU A 6 35.17 -25.06 28.91
N THR A 7 34.57 -25.94 28.12
CA THR A 7 34.22 -25.71 26.72
C THR A 7 32.91 -24.94 26.65
N GLY A 8 32.96 -23.65 26.32
CA GLY A 8 31.77 -22.83 26.06
C GLY A 8 31.22 -23.10 24.65
N PHE A 9 29.99 -23.61 24.56
CA PHE A 9 29.24 -23.76 23.31
C PHE A 9 28.59 -22.41 22.96
N PHE A 10 29.13 -21.72 21.96
CA PHE A 10 28.58 -20.46 21.47
C PHE A 10 27.44 -20.76 20.49
N LEU A 11 26.19 -20.65 20.95
CA LEU A 11 25.01 -20.79 20.11
C LEU A 11 24.89 -19.53 19.23
N LEU A 12 25.27 -19.64 17.96
CA LEU A 12 25.06 -18.60 16.96
C LEU A 12 23.57 -18.58 16.59
N CYS A 13 22.77 -17.73 17.23
CA CYS A 13 21.43 -17.41 16.76
C CYS A 13 21.55 -16.63 15.44
N ILE A 14 21.28 -17.29 14.32
CA ILE A 14 21.20 -16.64 13.02
C ILE A 14 19.89 -15.84 13.00
N PHE A 15 19.95 -14.55 13.32
CA PHE A 15 18.85 -13.63 13.06
C PHE A 15 18.85 -13.32 11.55
N THR A 16 17.89 -13.88 10.82
CA THR A 16 17.61 -13.43 9.45
C THR A 16 16.83 -12.12 9.54
N ALA A 17 17.55 -11.00 9.47
CA ALA A 17 16.92 -9.70 9.23
C ALA A 17 16.43 -9.69 7.78
N PHE A 18 15.10 -9.70 7.58
CA PHE A 18 14.55 -9.42 6.26
C PHE A 18 14.82 -7.95 5.94
N SER A 19 15.77 -7.70 5.05
CA SER A 19 15.98 -6.36 4.50
C SER A 19 14.73 -5.95 3.72
N GLN A 20 14.27 -4.73 3.95
CA GLN A 20 13.21 -4.13 3.15
C GLN A 20 13.65 -4.15 1.67
N THR A 21 12.82 -4.73 0.82
CA THR A 21 13.10 -4.81 -0.62
C THR A 21 12.17 -3.87 -1.38
N THR A 22 12.73 -3.12 -2.33
CA THR A 22 11.97 -2.24 -3.22
C THR A 22 11.68 -2.97 -4.52
N TYR A 23 10.42 -2.92 -4.95
CA TYR A 23 9.93 -3.54 -6.16
C TYR A 23 9.24 -2.50 -7.04
N SER A 24 9.75 -2.30 -8.25
CA SER A 24 9.14 -1.42 -9.24
C SER A 24 8.20 -2.21 -10.14
N TRP A 25 7.02 -1.68 -10.42
CA TRP A 25 6.07 -2.28 -11.34
C TRP A 25 6.61 -2.27 -12.78
N VAL A 26 6.58 -3.43 -13.44
CA VAL A 26 6.92 -3.62 -14.85
C VAL A 26 5.87 -4.44 -15.60
N GLY A 27 4.74 -4.77 -14.96
CA GLY A 27 3.67 -5.59 -15.53
C GLY A 27 2.80 -4.91 -16.59
N GLY A 28 3.07 -3.64 -16.93
CA GLY A 28 2.27 -2.84 -17.84
C GLY A 28 0.84 -2.58 -17.33
N ALA A 29 -0.04 -2.14 -18.23
CA ALA A 29 -1.37 -1.64 -17.89
C ALA A 29 -2.31 -2.66 -17.23
N ASN A 30 -2.18 -3.95 -17.56
CA ASN A 30 -3.10 -5.00 -17.08
C ASN A 30 -2.36 -6.16 -16.38
N GLY A 31 -1.13 -5.92 -15.92
CA GLY A 31 -0.36 -6.92 -15.20
C GLY A 31 -1.06 -7.34 -13.90
N ALA A 32 -1.03 -8.64 -13.61
CA ALA A 32 -1.54 -9.17 -12.35
C ALA A 32 -0.55 -8.91 -11.20
N TRP A 33 -1.04 -8.31 -10.11
CA TRP A 33 -0.26 -7.95 -8.91
C TRP A 33 0.55 -9.12 -8.34
N GLY A 34 -0.05 -10.30 -8.24
CA GLY A 34 0.59 -11.49 -7.65
C GLY A 34 1.60 -12.20 -8.57
N THR A 35 1.77 -11.75 -9.81
CA THR A 35 2.72 -12.36 -10.74
C THR A 35 4.11 -11.78 -10.50
N ALA A 36 5.05 -12.60 -10.01
CA ALA A 36 6.38 -12.14 -9.62
C ALA A 36 7.13 -11.38 -10.73
N ALA A 37 6.98 -11.80 -12.00
CA ALA A 37 7.62 -11.17 -13.15
C ALA A 37 7.06 -9.78 -13.52
N ASN A 38 5.93 -9.37 -12.94
CA ASN A 38 5.40 -8.00 -13.10
C ASN A 38 6.06 -6.99 -12.15
N TRP A 39 7.03 -7.45 -11.34
CA TRP A 39 7.84 -6.64 -10.46
C TRP A 39 9.31 -6.77 -10.86
N ASN A 40 10.07 -5.69 -10.69
CA ASN A 40 11.52 -5.68 -10.81
C ASN A 40 12.16 -5.21 -9.49
N PRO A 41 13.01 -6.01 -8.83
CA PRO A 41 13.31 -7.42 -9.13
C PRO A 41 12.06 -8.31 -9.02
N ALA A 42 12.12 -9.57 -9.48
CA ALA A 42 10.95 -10.45 -9.41
C ALA A 42 10.53 -10.71 -7.96
N ARG A 43 9.29 -10.37 -7.59
CA ARG A 43 8.75 -10.50 -6.23
C ARG A 43 8.23 -11.91 -5.96
N THR A 44 9.13 -12.88 -5.81
CA THR A 44 8.76 -14.30 -5.59
C THR A 44 8.35 -14.62 -4.16
N THR A 45 8.73 -13.78 -3.21
CA THR A 45 8.41 -13.94 -1.79
C THR A 45 7.92 -12.61 -1.25
N PRO A 46 6.61 -12.32 -1.40
CA PRO A 46 5.97 -11.17 -0.78
C PRO A 46 6.28 -11.09 0.72
N ALA A 47 6.83 -9.96 1.17
CA ALA A 47 7.07 -9.67 2.57
C ALA A 47 6.30 -8.43 3.02
N THR A 48 6.00 -8.37 4.32
CA THR A 48 5.16 -7.31 4.90
C THR A 48 5.85 -5.96 5.02
N ASN A 49 7.15 -5.90 4.72
CA ASN A 49 7.97 -4.69 4.75
C ASN A 49 8.39 -4.24 3.33
N ASP A 50 7.86 -4.86 2.27
CA ASP A 50 8.20 -4.49 0.90
C ASP A 50 7.79 -3.05 0.56
N ILE A 51 8.59 -2.37 -0.24
CA ILE A 51 8.25 -1.10 -0.88
C ILE A 51 7.79 -1.42 -2.29
N LEU A 52 6.55 -1.06 -2.63
CA LEU A 52 6.01 -1.22 -3.97
C LEU A 52 5.94 0.14 -4.65
N VAL A 53 6.61 0.26 -5.80
CA VAL A 53 6.75 1.51 -6.54
C VAL A 53 6.06 1.39 -7.90
N PHE A 54 5.18 2.35 -8.18
CA PHE A 54 4.64 2.61 -9.50
C PHE A 54 5.25 3.92 -10.00
N ASP A 55 6.10 3.82 -11.02
CA ASP A 55 6.72 4.96 -11.70
C ASP A 55 6.03 5.17 -13.05
N GLY A 56 5.37 6.32 -13.21
CA GLY A 56 4.62 6.69 -14.42
C GLY A 56 5.44 6.65 -15.71
N VAL A 57 6.74 6.98 -15.64
CA VAL A 57 7.65 6.95 -16.80
C VAL A 57 7.90 5.51 -17.24
N SER A 58 8.07 4.60 -16.28
CA SER A 58 8.36 3.19 -16.53
C SER A 58 7.14 2.40 -16.99
N ILE A 59 5.93 2.73 -16.51
CA ILE A 59 4.69 2.01 -16.84
C ILE A 59 4.03 2.48 -18.15
N GLY A 60 4.28 3.72 -18.58
CA GLY A 60 3.84 4.25 -19.88
C GLY A 60 2.33 4.49 -20.04
N GLY A 61 1.54 4.38 -18.95
CA GLY A 61 0.10 4.61 -18.96
C GLY A 61 -0.60 4.10 -17.69
N PRO A 62 -1.95 4.17 -17.64
CA PRO A 62 -2.72 3.71 -16.50
C PRO A 62 -2.55 2.22 -16.25
N VAL A 63 -2.40 1.87 -14.97
CA VAL A 63 -2.32 0.48 -14.51
C VAL A 63 -3.59 0.11 -13.76
N LEU A 64 -4.21 -0.98 -14.18
CA LEU A 64 -5.29 -1.65 -13.45
C LEU A 64 -4.74 -2.96 -12.90
N THR A 65 -4.74 -3.08 -11.59
CA THR A 65 -4.28 -4.29 -10.92
C THR A 65 -4.92 -4.44 -9.54
N GLN A 66 -4.66 -5.54 -8.85
CA GLN A 66 -5.30 -5.80 -7.58
C GLN A 66 -4.52 -6.80 -6.72
N PRO A 67 -4.20 -6.47 -5.45
CA PRO A 67 -3.79 -7.49 -4.49
C PRO A 67 -4.99 -8.38 -4.12
N SER A 68 -4.76 -9.67 -3.84
CA SER A 68 -5.82 -10.56 -3.33
C SER A 68 -6.24 -10.15 -1.92
N SER A 69 -5.26 -10.00 -1.04
CA SER A 69 -5.22 -9.22 0.20
C SER A 69 -3.82 -9.43 0.78
N GLU A 70 -3.11 -8.38 1.16
CA GLU A 70 -1.77 -8.51 1.74
C GLU A 70 -1.40 -7.30 2.60
N THR A 71 -0.27 -7.42 3.30
CA THR A 71 0.40 -6.32 3.97
C THR A 71 1.71 -6.03 3.23
N ILE A 72 2.01 -4.75 3.03
CA ILE A 72 3.28 -4.25 2.49
C ILE A 72 3.83 -3.18 3.42
N GLY A 73 5.12 -2.87 3.30
CA GLY A 73 5.73 -1.79 4.07
C GLY A 73 5.23 -0.44 3.57
N GLN A 74 5.41 -0.20 2.27
CA GLN A 74 5.13 1.10 1.65
C GLN A 74 4.54 0.97 0.24
N LEU A 75 3.71 1.94 -0.15
CA LEU A 75 3.24 2.14 -1.52
C LEU A 75 3.65 3.53 -1.99
N VAL A 76 4.36 3.58 -3.13
CA VAL A 76 4.87 4.82 -3.72
C VAL A 76 4.35 4.94 -5.15
N LEU A 77 3.67 6.04 -5.44
CA LEU A 77 3.27 6.45 -6.79
C LEU A 77 4.03 7.71 -7.16
N GLU A 78 4.84 7.63 -8.20
CA GLU A 78 5.72 8.71 -8.62
C GLU A 78 5.72 8.94 -10.14
N ALA A 79 6.23 10.11 -10.52
CA ALA A 79 6.49 10.47 -11.91
C ALA A 79 5.27 10.29 -12.86
N ASN A 80 4.09 10.77 -12.44
CA ASN A 80 2.81 10.67 -13.15
C ASN A 80 2.21 9.26 -13.19
N ALA A 81 2.44 8.45 -12.15
CA ALA A 81 1.83 7.13 -12.06
C ALA A 81 0.30 7.23 -11.92
N ASP A 82 -0.43 6.49 -12.75
CA ASP A 82 -1.89 6.36 -12.66
C ASP A 82 -2.22 4.91 -12.30
N LEU A 83 -2.48 4.65 -11.01
CA LEU A 83 -2.77 3.33 -10.48
C LEU A 83 -4.23 3.21 -10.09
N THR A 84 -4.89 2.21 -10.65
CA THR A 84 -6.22 1.76 -10.24
C THR A 84 -6.10 0.40 -9.55
N LEU A 85 -6.45 0.38 -8.28
CA LEU A 85 -6.69 -0.84 -7.53
C LEU A 85 -8.17 -1.21 -7.68
N GLU A 86 -8.43 -2.31 -8.37
CA GLU A 86 -9.80 -2.76 -8.63
C GLU A 86 -10.02 -4.21 -8.22
N ARG A 87 -11.02 -4.45 -7.36
CA ARG A 87 -11.52 -5.79 -7.16
C ARG A 87 -12.26 -6.32 -8.39
N THR A 88 -11.62 -7.24 -9.12
CA THR A 88 -12.21 -7.89 -10.32
C THR A 88 -12.97 -9.19 -10.01
N SER A 89 -12.79 -9.75 -8.82
CA SER A 89 -13.56 -10.92 -8.34
C SER A 89 -15.03 -10.56 -8.07
N THR A 90 -15.95 -11.50 -8.35
CA THR A 90 -17.40 -11.32 -8.22
C THR A 90 -17.95 -11.51 -6.80
N ALA A 91 -17.11 -11.45 -5.76
CA ALA A 91 -17.52 -11.49 -4.35
C ALA A 91 -16.41 -10.98 -3.42
N GLY A 92 -16.75 -10.52 -2.23
CA GLY A 92 -15.80 -10.30 -1.12
C GLY A 92 -15.06 -8.95 -1.11
N THR A 93 -13.95 -8.93 -0.38
CA THR A 93 -13.12 -7.73 -0.15
C THR A 93 -11.66 -8.04 -0.51
N SER A 94 -10.99 -7.11 -1.20
CA SER A 94 -9.54 -7.05 -1.28
C SER A 94 -9.05 -5.97 -0.33
N THR A 95 -8.10 -6.34 0.53
CA THR A 95 -7.49 -5.40 1.48
C THR A 95 -5.99 -5.31 1.23
N LEU A 96 -5.52 -4.12 0.89
CA LEU A 96 -4.10 -3.79 0.96
C LEU A 96 -3.83 -3.08 2.28
N THR A 97 -2.99 -3.67 3.13
CA THR A 97 -2.57 -3.04 4.39
C THR A 97 -1.18 -2.44 4.21
N ILE A 98 -1.06 -1.14 4.45
CA ILE A 98 0.21 -0.46 4.64
C ILE A 98 0.61 -0.70 6.09
N GLY A 99 1.62 -1.55 6.29
CA GLY A 99 2.14 -1.97 7.59
C GLY A 99 3.19 -1.04 8.17
N GLY A 100 3.76 -0.16 7.33
CA GLY A 100 4.78 0.80 7.72
C GLY A 100 6.20 0.27 7.59
N ALA A 101 7.12 1.17 7.27
CA ALA A 101 8.55 0.96 7.27
C ALA A 101 9.28 2.28 7.56
N SER A 102 10.59 2.37 7.28
CA SER A 102 11.30 3.63 7.44
C SER A 102 10.91 4.63 6.34
N GLY A 103 10.45 5.81 6.72
CA GLY A 103 10.05 6.88 5.79
C GLY A 103 8.53 7.00 5.65
N THR A 104 8.07 7.63 4.57
CA THR A 104 6.65 7.78 4.25
C THR A 104 6.09 6.46 3.71
N ASP A 105 4.99 5.97 4.28
CA ASP A 105 4.48 4.62 3.95
C ASP A 105 3.44 4.60 2.84
N LEU A 106 2.67 5.68 2.69
CA LEU A 106 1.85 5.93 1.51
C LEU A 106 2.29 7.24 0.89
N SER A 107 2.96 7.20 -0.26
CA SER A 107 3.39 8.39 -0.98
C SER A 107 2.72 8.47 -2.34
N ILE A 108 2.04 9.59 -2.61
CA ILE A 108 1.46 9.88 -3.93
C ILE A 108 2.01 11.24 -4.36
N SER A 109 2.96 11.22 -5.30
CA SER A 109 3.60 12.44 -5.82
C SER A 109 2.59 13.36 -6.51
N SER A 110 2.98 14.61 -6.77
CA SER A 110 2.24 15.46 -7.69
C SER A 110 2.04 14.73 -9.03
N ASP A 111 0.91 15.01 -9.67
CA ASP A 111 0.50 14.46 -10.97
C ASP A 111 0.29 12.94 -11.03
N SER A 112 0.56 12.23 -9.93
CA SER A 112 0.21 10.82 -9.76
C SER A 112 -1.20 10.68 -9.21
N LYS A 113 -1.85 9.56 -9.51
CA LYS A 113 -3.23 9.28 -9.12
C LYS A 113 -3.38 7.85 -8.61
N LEU A 114 -3.97 7.73 -7.43
CA LEU A 114 -4.45 6.45 -6.89
C LEU A 114 -5.97 6.40 -6.99
N THR A 115 -6.50 5.35 -7.62
CA THR A 115 -7.93 5.04 -7.66
C THR A 115 -8.20 3.75 -6.92
N LEU A 116 -9.10 3.77 -5.93
CA LEU A 116 -9.72 2.56 -5.38
C LEU A 116 -11.12 2.43 -5.97
N GLN A 117 -11.35 1.35 -6.72
CA GLN A 117 -12.65 1.10 -7.31
C GLN A 117 -13.09 -0.35 -7.24
N SER A 118 -14.35 -0.58 -7.59
CA SER A 118 -14.92 -1.90 -7.77
C SER A 118 -16.04 -1.83 -8.80
N ALA A 119 -16.15 -2.86 -9.63
CA ALA A 119 -17.15 -2.94 -10.69
C ALA A 119 -18.59 -3.21 -10.19
N ALA A 120 -18.76 -3.63 -8.93
CA ALA A 120 -20.07 -3.94 -8.32
C ALA A 120 -20.04 -3.76 -6.78
N THR A 121 -20.82 -4.52 -6.01
CA THR A 121 -20.93 -4.43 -4.53
C THR A 121 -19.72 -4.94 -3.74
N PHE A 122 -18.61 -5.24 -4.42
CA PHE A 122 -17.38 -5.76 -3.82
C PHE A 122 -16.48 -4.63 -3.37
N ASN A 123 -15.57 -4.94 -2.44
CA ASN A 123 -14.81 -3.89 -1.79
C ASN A 123 -13.33 -3.97 -2.15
N THR A 124 -12.77 -2.83 -2.51
CA THR A 124 -11.33 -2.54 -2.53
C THR A 124 -11.05 -1.62 -1.36
N VAL A 125 -10.26 -2.10 -0.41
CA VAL A 125 -9.97 -1.40 0.85
C VAL A 125 -8.47 -1.24 0.97
N MET A 126 -8.04 -0.04 1.32
CA MET A 126 -6.71 0.19 1.82
C MET A 126 -6.78 0.49 3.32
N ILE A 127 -5.86 -0.11 4.09
CA ILE A 127 -5.72 0.15 5.52
C ILE A 127 -4.33 0.71 5.76
N MET A 128 -4.25 1.89 6.37
CA MET A 128 -3.04 2.39 6.98
C MET A 128 -3.00 1.93 8.42
N ALA A 129 -2.05 1.04 8.75
CA ALA A 129 -1.91 0.50 10.10
C ALA A 129 -1.50 1.58 11.11
N SER A 130 -1.57 1.28 12.40
CA SER A 130 -1.06 2.21 13.42
C SER A 130 0.46 2.33 13.31
N GLY A 131 0.98 3.54 13.51
CA GLY A 131 2.37 3.92 13.35
C GLY A 131 2.75 4.29 11.91
N THR A 132 1.83 4.21 10.95
CA THR A 132 2.12 4.56 9.56
C THR A 132 1.98 6.05 9.28
N THR A 133 2.64 6.51 8.21
CA THR A 133 2.55 7.88 7.69
C THR A 133 2.20 7.87 6.21
N GLY A 134 1.48 8.89 5.75
CA GLY A 134 1.05 9.02 4.37
C GLY A 134 0.96 10.47 3.94
N GLU A 135 1.45 10.73 2.73
CA GLU A 135 1.52 12.05 2.13
C GLU A 135 0.99 11.99 0.70
N VAL A 136 0.02 12.85 0.41
CA VAL A 136 -0.61 12.96 -0.91
C VAL A 136 -0.37 14.35 -1.45
N SER A 137 0.46 14.46 -2.48
CA SER A 137 0.61 15.66 -3.32
C SER A 137 -0.22 15.56 -4.62
N GLY A 138 -0.61 14.34 -5.01
CA GLY A 138 -1.41 14.08 -6.21
C GLY A 138 -2.90 13.89 -5.94
N ASN A 139 -3.50 12.93 -6.65
CA ASN A 139 -4.94 12.67 -6.63
C ASN A 139 -5.27 11.32 -5.99
N VAL A 140 -6.27 11.31 -5.10
CA VAL A 140 -6.90 10.08 -4.61
C VAL A 140 -8.37 10.06 -5.01
N VAL A 141 -8.78 9.00 -5.67
CA VAL A 141 -10.17 8.78 -6.10
C VAL A 141 -10.68 7.48 -5.49
N ILE A 142 -11.82 7.54 -4.82
CA ILE A 142 -12.53 6.37 -4.28
C ILE A 142 -13.90 6.35 -4.94
N THR A 143 -14.18 5.32 -5.74
CA THR A 143 -15.39 5.27 -6.58
C THR A 143 -15.89 3.83 -6.71
N GLY A 144 -16.97 3.61 -7.47
CA GLY A 144 -17.56 2.29 -7.70
C GLY A 144 -18.76 1.99 -6.80
N GLY A 145 -19.34 0.80 -6.96
CA GLY A 145 -20.60 0.41 -6.30
C GLY A 145 -20.44 -0.20 -4.91
N GLY A 146 -19.22 -0.55 -4.49
CA GLY A 146 -18.94 -1.18 -3.20
C GLY A 146 -18.54 -0.21 -2.10
N ASN A 147 -18.21 -0.75 -0.91
CA ASN A 147 -17.73 0.03 0.23
C ASN A 147 -16.21 0.25 0.16
N ASN A 148 -15.77 0.83 -0.96
CA ASN A 148 -14.38 1.19 -1.18
C ASN A 148 -14.00 2.33 -0.25
N ARG A 149 -12.82 2.22 0.36
CA ARG A 149 -12.37 3.20 1.35
C ARG A 149 -10.87 3.08 1.63
N ILE A 150 -10.31 4.18 2.10
CA ILE A 150 -9.04 4.19 2.83
C ILE A 150 -9.37 4.32 4.31
N SER A 151 -8.93 3.34 5.10
CA SER A 151 -9.07 3.36 6.55
C SER A 151 -7.75 3.75 7.19
N VAL A 152 -7.74 4.85 7.92
CA VAL A 152 -6.55 5.37 8.60
C VAL A 152 -6.72 5.18 10.10
N LYS A 153 -5.82 4.42 10.73
CA LYS A 153 -5.97 4.06 12.16
C LYS A 153 -5.59 5.19 13.10
N ASP A 154 -4.57 5.98 12.74
CA ASP A 154 -4.05 7.04 13.60
C ASP A 154 -4.45 8.41 13.05
N ALA A 155 -4.87 9.31 13.93
CA ALA A 155 -5.23 10.66 13.54
C ALA A 155 -4.01 11.40 12.98
N GLY A 156 -4.17 12.06 11.82
CA GLY A 156 -3.08 12.77 11.15
C GLY A 156 -2.07 11.87 10.43
N ALA A 157 -2.27 10.54 10.39
CA ALA A 157 -1.37 9.65 9.66
C ALA A 157 -1.47 9.77 8.14
N LEU A 158 -2.50 10.41 7.59
CA LEU A 158 -2.64 10.69 6.16
C LEU A 158 -2.87 12.18 5.94
N SER A 159 -1.95 12.84 5.25
CA SER A 159 -2.01 14.26 4.94
C SER A 159 -2.12 14.52 3.44
N PHE A 160 -3.04 15.41 3.07
CA PHE A 160 -3.22 15.92 1.71
C PHE A 160 -2.55 17.28 1.63
N LEU A 161 -1.45 17.39 0.87
CA LEU A 161 -0.69 18.63 0.73
C LEU A 161 -1.40 19.63 -0.18
N ALA A 162 -0.94 20.89 -0.16
CA ALA A 162 -1.45 21.93 -1.04
C ALA A 162 -1.35 21.49 -2.52
N GLY A 163 -2.47 21.61 -3.26
CA GLY A 163 -2.55 21.20 -4.66
C GLY A 163 -3.02 19.75 -4.88
N SER A 164 -3.05 18.93 -3.83
CA SER A 164 -3.65 17.60 -3.90
C SER A 164 -5.17 17.64 -4.00
N ALA A 165 -5.78 16.54 -4.44
CA ALA A 165 -7.22 16.40 -4.45
C ALA A 165 -7.68 15.01 -4.01
N ALA A 166 -8.77 14.99 -3.26
CA ALA A 166 -9.46 13.78 -2.84
C ALA A 166 -10.89 13.80 -3.35
N ALA A 167 -11.30 12.75 -4.06
CA ALA A 167 -12.68 12.56 -4.49
C ALA A 167 -13.19 11.20 -3.98
N GLY A 168 -14.39 11.18 -3.41
CA GLY A 168 -14.98 9.96 -2.88
C GLY A 168 -16.46 9.87 -3.23
N ASN A 169 -16.85 8.82 -3.93
CA ASN A 169 -18.23 8.37 -4.09
C ASN A 169 -18.30 6.94 -3.55
N SER A 170 -18.49 6.82 -2.24
CA SER A 170 -18.65 5.54 -1.55
C SER A 170 -19.94 5.59 -0.74
N ALA A 171 -20.65 4.46 -0.65
CA ALA A 171 -21.84 4.33 0.18
C ALA A 171 -21.55 4.51 1.69
N THR A 172 -20.27 4.50 2.07
CA THR A 172 -19.76 4.80 3.41
C THR A 172 -18.69 5.91 3.32
N SER A 173 -18.30 6.50 4.46
CA SER A 173 -17.25 7.53 4.47
C SER A 173 -15.99 7.03 3.74
N PRO A 174 -15.59 7.65 2.61
CA PRO A 174 -14.50 7.16 1.75
C PRO A 174 -13.14 7.19 2.47
N PHE A 175 -13.00 8.07 3.46
CA PHE A 175 -11.91 8.13 4.41
C PHE A 175 -12.49 7.86 5.80
N SER A 176 -12.26 6.67 6.34
CA SER A 176 -12.80 6.28 7.65
C SER A 176 -11.69 6.17 8.68
N THR A 177 -11.82 6.87 9.81
CA THR A 177 -11.14 6.48 11.04
C THR A 177 -11.87 5.28 11.64
N THR A 178 -11.17 4.28 12.19
CA THR A 178 -11.84 3.19 12.94
C THR A 178 -12.54 3.69 14.21
N THR A 179 -12.40 4.97 14.55
CA THR A 179 -13.23 5.68 15.52
C THR A 179 -14.46 6.25 14.81
N ALA A 180 -15.63 5.71 15.14
CA ALA A 180 -16.91 6.22 14.65
C ALA A 180 -17.08 7.70 15.06
N GLY A 181 -17.40 8.55 14.09
CA GLY A 181 -17.82 9.93 14.32
C GLY A 181 -16.77 10.98 13.98
N THR A 182 -16.61 11.27 12.69
CA THR A 182 -16.76 12.63 12.15
C THR A 182 -16.86 12.53 10.63
N THR A 183 -18.00 12.95 10.10
CA THR A 183 -18.10 13.38 8.72
C THR A 183 -17.23 14.63 8.56
N GLY A 184 -16.18 14.54 7.75
CA GLY A 184 -15.42 15.68 7.24
C GLY A 184 -14.56 16.41 8.26
N SER A 185 -13.29 16.03 8.39
CA SER A 185 -12.15 16.93 8.66
C SER A 185 -10.85 16.11 8.64
N ALA A 186 -10.44 15.69 7.45
CA ALA A 186 -9.04 15.33 7.17
C ALA A 186 -8.36 16.46 6.36
N LEU A 187 -8.81 17.71 6.57
CA LEU A 187 -8.35 18.89 5.85
C LEU A 187 -7.79 19.90 6.85
N HIS A 188 -6.49 19.78 7.14
CA HIS A 188 -5.66 20.87 7.62
C HIS A 188 -4.37 20.85 6.79
#